data_AF-A0A922S227-F1
#
_entry.id   AF-A0A922S227-F1
#
_cell.length_a   1.000
_cell.length_b   1.000
_cell.length_c   1.000
_cell.angle_alpha   90.00
_cell.angle_beta   90.00
_cell.angle_gamma   90.00
#
_symmetry.space_group_name_H-M   'P 1'
#
loop_
_entity.id
_entity.type
_entity.pdbx_description
1 polymer ?
#
loop_
_entity_poly.entity_id
_entity_poly.type
_entity_poly.pdbx_seq_one_letter_code
_entity_poly.pdbx_strand_id
1 'polypeptide(L)'
;MRFLTFRHHRIIIFAFSMSLFCFILHYRYMIKYQTQTKIFNYCKESTCTDWENHSFSFYERMRQGPGENGQPVRLSNSQKALSKRTLNFNGFNIFVSEKIKTDRSVKDIRYPNCKGALYSKKLPLVSIIIPVYEEHWETLIRTIVSVLNRSPLELIKEVILVDDGSSRRHLKERLDNYLSRTYPGGLVWVIHLKEREGLIRAKLLGAKLATGDVLIFLDSHCETNVNWLPPLLEPISKNYRTVTCPFIDVIDADTFEYRAQDDGARGAFDWSFYYKRLPRLSVDSLHPETPFDSPVMAGGLFAISKKWFWELGGYDPMLDIWGGEQYELSFKIWMCGGRLIDVPCSRVGHIFREYPTNFPQPKVKNFLGRNFKRVAEVWMDEYKEYIYRSLPKCRKVDPGDLSQQHNLRKRLQCKSFKWFMTEVAFDLTKAYPPPGEVLFATGEIRSAAFPYLCIDAARATIRLPVKLSFCSATSKRYNYTQDFEYSLKEDIKAVKPSLCLGVPDTKPNKAVLFHACHGQNENQHWHLQSVYRNKENPINILHSTSGLCLDLNLKSLSVLVRRCNSNLRTQRWNWRDLRFKTILPNL
;
A
#
# COMPACT_ATOMS: atom_id res chain seq x y z
N MET A 1 27.94 -54.16 5.13
CA MET A 1 26.72 -53.85 5.92
C MET A 1 26.68 -52.45 6.58
N ARG A 2 27.80 -51.78 6.91
CA ARG A 2 27.78 -50.44 7.55
C ARG A 2 27.48 -49.22 6.65
N PHE A 3 27.42 -49.39 5.32
CA PHE A 3 27.18 -48.28 4.38
C PHE A 3 25.69 -48.08 4.01
N LEU A 4 24.83 -49.08 4.22
CA LEU A 4 23.38 -48.96 3.94
C LEU A 4 22.61 -48.25 5.07
N THR A 5 23.03 -48.42 6.32
CA THR A 5 22.41 -47.81 7.50
C THR A 5 22.59 -46.28 7.55
N PHE A 6 23.74 -45.76 7.12
CA PHE A 6 23.99 -44.31 7.09
C PHE A 6 23.16 -43.55 6.04
N ARG A 7 22.84 -44.19 4.92
CA ARG A 7 22.05 -43.60 3.84
C ARG A 7 20.56 -43.57 4.20
N HIS A 8 20.07 -44.61 4.89
CA HIS A 8 18.71 -44.64 5.43
C HIS A 8 18.49 -43.58 6.53
N HIS A 9 19.45 -43.37 7.43
CA HIS A 9 19.31 -42.34 8.46
C HIS A 9 19.21 -40.91 7.90
N ARG A 10 19.96 -40.57 6.85
CA ARG A 10 19.85 -39.24 6.22
C ARG A 10 18.53 -39.02 5.49
N ILE A 11 17.98 -40.07 4.86
CA ILE A 11 16.67 -40.01 4.20
C ILE A 11 15.56 -39.83 5.24
N ILE A 12 15.64 -40.55 6.37
CA ILE A 12 14.68 -40.44 7.47
C ILE A 12 14.73 -39.03 8.09
N ILE A 13 15.92 -38.49 8.36
CA ILE A 13 16.08 -37.13 8.91
C ILE A 13 15.54 -36.06 7.94
N PHE A 14 15.82 -36.21 6.63
CA PHE A 14 15.30 -35.28 5.63
C PHE A 14 13.77 -35.35 5.53
N ALA A 15 13.18 -36.55 5.49
CA ALA A 15 11.73 -36.73 5.50
C ALA A 15 11.08 -36.16 6.76
N PHE A 16 11.70 -36.34 7.93
CA PHE A 16 11.22 -35.78 9.19
C PHE A 16 11.29 -34.24 9.20
N SER A 17 12.37 -33.66 8.66
CA SER A 17 12.51 -32.20 8.55
C SER A 17 11.50 -31.59 7.58
N MET A 18 11.21 -32.26 6.46
CA MET A 18 10.22 -31.81 5.49
C MET A 18 8.81 -31.93 6.04
N SER A 19 8.51 -33.03 6.75
CA SER A 19 7.24 -33.23 7.46
C SER A 19 7.05 -32.18 8.56
N LEU A 20 8.08 -31.89 9.36
CA LEU A 20 8.04 -30.85 10.39
C LEU A 20 7.86 -29.46 9.78
N PHE A 21 8.50 -29.16 8.65
CA PHE A 21 8.32 -27.89 7.94
C PHE A 21 6.91 -27.75 7.36
N CYS A 22 6.37 -28.81 6.73
CA CYS A 22 4.98 -28.86 6.29
C CYS A 22 4.01 -28.73 7.47
N PHE A 23 4.31 -29.36 8.61
CA PHE A 23 3.50 -29.25 9.82
C PHE A 23 3.55 -27.83 10.40
N ILE A 24 4.70 -27.17 10.41
CA ILE A 24 4.83 -25.77 10.84
C ILE A 24 4.08 -24.83 9.89
N LEU A 25 4.16 -25.04 8.57
CA LEU A 25 3.40 -24.27 7.59
C LEU A 25 1.90 -24.51 7.73
N HIS A 26 1.48 -25.76 7.88
CA HIS A 26 0.08 -26.12 8.10
C HIS A 26 -0.41 -25.58 9.45
N TYR A 27 0.39 -25.63 10.51
CA TYR A 27 0.06 -25.07 11.81
C TYR A 27 -0.01 -23.55 11.78
N ARG A 28 0.89 -22.87 11.07
CA ARG A 28 0.80 -21.41 10.83
C ARG A 28 -0.42 -21.04 10.00
N TYR A 29 -0.73 -21.84 8.98
CA TYR A 29 -1.94 -21.68 8.17
C TYR A 29 -3.19 -21.88 9.02
N MET A 30 -3.23 -22.93 9.84
CA MET A 30 -4.34 -23.23 10.76
C MET A 30 -4.46 -22.19 11.87
N ILE A 31 -3.38 -21.61 12.38
CA ILE A 31 -3.42 -20.47 13.30
C ILE A 31 -3.94 -19.22 12.60
N LYS A 32 -3.51 -18.94 11.36
CA LYS A 32 -4.02 -17.80 10.57
C LYS A 32 -5.51 -17.97 10.26
N TYR A 33 -5.91 -19.19 9.91
CA TYR A 33 -7.29 -19.58 9.68
C TYR A 33 -8.13 -19.52 10.96
N GLN A 34 -7.62 -20.03 12.09
CA GLN A 34 -8.28 -19.94 13.41
C GLN A 34 -8.32 -18.53 13.96
N THR A 35 -7.34 -17.67 13.68
CA THR A 35 -7.40 -16.26 14.08
C THR A 35 -8.39 -15.49 13.18
N GLN A 36 -8.47 -15.78 11.88
CA GLN A 36 -9.55 -15.28 11.04
C GLN A 36 -10.93 -15.77 11.53
N THR A 37 -11.12 -17.06 11.77
CA THR A 37 -12.42 -17.60 12.23
C THR A 37 -12.77 -17.21 13.68
N LYS A 38 -11.82 -17.13 14.62
CA LYS A 38 -12.09 -16.69 16.01
C LYS A 38 -12.39 -15.19 16.13
N ILE A 39 -11.91 -14.34 15.23
CA ILE A 39 -12.27 -12.90 15.22
C ILE A 39 -13.74 -12.69 14.81
N PHE A 40 -14.33 -13.66 14.10
CA PHE A 40 -15.65 -13.52 13.47
C PHE A 40 -16.67 -14.60 13.88
N ASN A 41 -16.41 -15.36 14.95
CA ASN A 41 -17.50 -15.99 15.68
C ASN A 41 -18.40 -14.86 16.20
N TYR A 42 -19.55 -14.72 15.54
CA TYR A 42 -20.58 -13.73 15.82
C TYR A 42 -20.76 -13.64 17.33
N CYS A 43 -20.60 -12.40 17.78
CA CYS A 43 -20.75 -11.96 19.14
C CYS A 43 -21.89 -12.75 19.85
N LYS A 44 -21.69 -13.20 21.11
CA LYS A 44 -22.70 -13.96 21.88
C LYS A 44 -23.96 -13.12 22.05
N GLU A 45 -25.13 -13.66 21.69
CA GLU A 45 -26.43 -12.94 21.62
C GLU A 45 -26.70 -11.91 22.73
N SER A 46 -26.27 -12.14 23.98
CA SER A 46 -26.41 -11.18 25.09
C SER A 46 -25.73 -9.81 24.87
N THR A 47 -24.62 -9.73 24.13
CA THR A 47 -23.76 -8.53 24.01
C THR A 47 -23.89 -7.80 22.67
N CYS A 48 -24.77 -8.26 21.79
CA CYS A 48 -24.83 -7.84 20.39
C CYS A 48 -26.26 -7.46 20.03
N THR A 49 -26.40 -6.64 19.01
CA THR A 49 -27.69 -6.22 18.51
C THR A 49 -27.66 -6.18 17.00
N ASP A 50 -28.85 -6.35 16.42
CA ASP A 50 -29.09 -5.91 15.06
C ASP A 50 -29.16 -4.38 15.08
N TRP A 51 -28.31 -3.74 14.29
CA TRP A 51 -28.27 -2.28 14.15
C TRP A 51 -29.03 -1.80 12.91
N GLU A 52 -29.59 -2.72 12.13
CA GLU A 52 -30.29 -2.39 10.89
C GLU A 52 -31.68 -1.79 11.17
N ASN A 53 -31.95 -0.62 10.57
CA ASN A 53 -33.27 0.00 10.65
C ASN A 53 -34.21 -0.61 9.58
N HIS A 54 -34.77 -1.77 9.89
CA HIS A 54 -35.64 -2.53 8.97
C HIS A 54 -36.85 -1.73 8.47
N SER A 55 -37.45 -0.89 9.33
CA SER A 55 -38.58 -0.03 8.97
C SER A 55 -38.19 1.02 7.93
N PHE A 56 -37.04 1.68 8.12
CA PHE A 56 -36.53 2.65 7.16
C PHE A 56 -36.14 1.97 5.84
N SER A 57 -35.47 0.81 5.89
CA SER A 57 -35.15 0.04 4.68
C SER A 57 -36.38 -0.42 3.91
N PHE A 58 -37.48 -0.76 4.60
CA PHE A 58 -38.75 -1.06 3.95
C PHE A 58 -39.35 0.17 3.26
N TYR A 59 -39.34 1.32 3.93
CA TYR A 59 -39.78 2.59 3.35
C TYR A 59 -38.95 2.96 2.11
N GLU A 60 -37.62 2.85 2.17
CA GLU A 60 -36.72 3.17 1.05
C GLU A 60 -37.02 2.34 -0.20
N ARG A 61 -37.34 1.05 -0.05
CA ARG A 61 -37.70 0.14 -1.16
C ARG A 61 -38.98 0.56 -1.89
N MET A 62 -39.88 1.28 -1.21
CA MET A 62 -41.15 1.73 -1.78
C MET A 62 -41.06 3.10 -2.45
N ARG A 63 -39.96 3.84 -2.28
CA ARG A 63 -39.79 5.16 -2.86
C ARG A 63 -39.74 5.08 -4.39
N GLN A 64 -40.38 6.06 -5.04
CA GLN A 64 -40.44 6.19 -6.49
C GLN A 64 -40.06 7.61 -6.90
N GLY A 65 -39.47 7.74 -8.08
CA GLY A 65 -39.01 9.00 -8.63
C GLY A 65 -37.65 8.87 -9.32
N PRO A 66 -37.14 9.96 -9.92
CA PRO A 66 -35.84 9.95 -10.58
C PRO A 66 -34.71 9.55 -9.61
N GLY A 67 -33.97 8.51 -9.95
CA GLY A 67 -32.80 8.06 -9.20
C GLY A 67 -33.09 7.27 -7.92
N GLU A 68 -34.36 7.10 -7.53
CA GLU A 68 -34.76 6.27 -6.38
C GLU A 68 -34.37 4.80 -6.61
N ASN A 69 -34.07 4.10 -5.52
CA ASN A 69 -33.48 2.76 -5.52
C ASN A 69 -32.18 2.66 -6.34
N GLY A 70 -31.46 3.77 -6.51
CA GLY A 70 -30.22 3.83 -7.28
C GLY A 70 -30.38 3.62 -8.78
N GLN A 71 -31.59 3.76 -9.34
CA GLN A 71 -31.82 3.55 -10.78
C GLN A 71 -31.22 4.68 -11.64
N PRO A 72 -30.78 4.39 -12.88
CA PRO A 72 -30.25 5.41 -13.78
C PRO A 72 -31.33 6.44 -14.16
N VAL A 73 -31.02 7.73 -14.07
CA VAL A 73 -31.90 8.79 -14.57
C VAL A 73 -31.81 8.89 -16.08
N ARG A 74 -32.96 8.77 -16.75
CA ARG A 74 -33.06 8.90 -18.21
C ARG A 74 -33.45 10.32 -18.60
N LEU A 75 -32.58 10.99 -19.33
CA LEU A 75 -32.82 12.32 -19.89
C LEU A 75 -33.47 12.25 -21.27
N SER A 76 -34.38 13.17 -21.58
CA SER A 76 -34.86 13.42 -22.95
C SER A 76 -33.75 13.99 -23.85
N ASN A 77 -33.94 13.98 -25.17
CA ASN A 77 -32.92 14.49 -26.11
C ASN A 77 -32.59 15.98 -25.86
N SER A 78 -33.59 16.82 -25.55
CA SER A 78 -33.38 18.23 -25.22
C SER A 78 -32.62 18.39 -23.90
N GLN A 79 -32.95 17.59 -22.89
CA GLN A 79 -32.26 17.58 -21.60
C GLN A 79 -30.80 17.12 -21.72
N LYS A 80 -30.53 16.11 -22.55
CA LYS A 80 -29.16 15.66 -22.83
C LYS A 80 -28.31 16.79 -23.38
N ALA A 81 -28.85 17.57 -24.33
CA ALA A 81 -28.13 18.72 -24.90
C ALA A 81 -27.81 19.79 -23.84
N LEU A 82 -28.71 20.03 -22.88
CA LEU A 82 -28.46 20.94 -21.76
C LEU A 82 -27.42 20.39 -20.79
N SER A 83 -27.53 19.11 -20.41
CA SER A 83 -26.61 18.47 -19.45
C SER A 83 -25.15 18.49 -19.92
N LYS A 84 -24.90 18.36 -21.23
CA LYS A 84 -23.55 18.43 -21.80
C LYS A 84 -22.82 19.73 -21.50
N ARG A 85 -23.55 20.83 -21.25
CA ARG A 85 -22.96 22.15 -20.94
C ARG A 85 -22.41 22.24 -19.53
N THR A 86 -22.79 21.32 -18.64
CA THR A 86 -22.47 21.39 -17.21
C THR A 86 -21.58 20.24 -16.71
N LEU A 87 -21.26 19.26 -17.56
CA LEU A 87 -20.42 18.10 -17.19
C LEU A 87 -19.07 18.52 -16.59
N ASN A 88 -18.46 19.57 -17.13
CA ASN A 88 -17.16 20.03 -16.67
C ASN A 88 -17.19 20.83 -15.35
N PHE A 89 -18.36 21.14 -14.79
CA PHE A 89 -18.45 21.94 -13.56
C PHE A 89 -17.92 21.17 -12.35
N ASN A 90 -18.24 19.88 -12.29
CA ASN A 90 -17.77 18.98 -11.25
C ASN A 90 -17.24 17.66 -11.84
N GLY A 91 -17.09 17.54 -13.16
CA GLY A 91 -16.58 16.30 -13.76
C GLY A 91 -17.60 15.16 -13.78
N PHE A 92 -18.88 15.48 -13.55
CA PHE A 92 -20.05 14.61 -13.59
C PHE A 92 -21.30 15.44 -13.90
N ASN A 93 -22.40 14.77 -14.20
CA ASN A 93 -23.65 15.37 -14.67
C ASN A 93 -24.46 16.01 -13.55
N ILE A 94 -24.15 17.27 -13.23
CA ILE A 94 -24.87 18.04 -12.20
C ILE A 94 -26.36 18.23 -12.54
N PHE A 95 -26.72 18.28 -13.83
CA PHE A 95 -28.11 18.41 -14.26
C PHE A 95 -28.94 17.16 -13.89
N VAL A 96 -28.33 15.98 -13.93
CA VAL A 96 -28.95 14.76 -13.41
C VAL A 96 -29.02 14.79 -11.88
N SER A 97 -27.94 15.20 -11.20
CA SER A 97 -27.92 15.34 -9.75
C SER A 97 -29.07 16.21 -9.22
N GLU A 98 -29.35 17.34 -9.87
CA GLU A 98 -30.41 18.29 -9.48
C GLU A 98 -31.84 17.71 -9.63
N LYS A 99 -32.01 16.67 -10.45
CA LYS A 99 -33.31 15.97 -10.61
C LYS A 99 -33.57 14.93 -9.54
N ILE A 100 -32.54 14.53 -8.79
CA ILE A 100 -32.61 13.47 -7.80
C ILE A 100 -32.75 14.10 -6.43
N LYS A 101 -33.75 13.67 -5.66
CA LYS A 101 -33.96 14.16 -4.27
C LYS A 101 -32.73 13.87 -3.42
N THR A 102 -32.26 14.83 -2.61
CA THR A 102 -31.05 14.69 -1.77
C THR A 102 -31.11 13.54 -0.76
N ASP A 103 -32.31 13.03 -0.47
CA ASP A 103 -32.58 11.89 0.41
C ASP A 103 -32.99 10.62 -0.36
N ARG A 104 -32.69 10.51 -1.67
CA ARG A 104 -33.07 9.34 -2.49
C ARG A 104 -32.69 8.02 -1.83
N SER A 105 -33.49 6.98 -2.06
CA SER A 105 -33.13 5.62 -1.69
C SER A 105 -32.06 5.03 -2.63
N VAL A 106 -31.25 4.13 -2.08
CA VAL A 106 -30.28 3.31 -2.81
C VAL A 106 -30.58 1.83 -2.58
N LYS A 107 -30.28 0.99 -3.57
CA LYS A 107 -30.52 -0.45 -3.46
C LYS A 107 -29.52 -1.09 -2.49
N ASP A 108 -30.02 -1.99 -1.64
CA ASP A 108 -29.17 -2.88 -0.85
C ASP A 108 -28.56 -3.97 -1.75
N ILE A 109 -27.27 -3.82 -2.02
CA ILE A 109 -26.46 -4.74 -2.84
C ILE A 109 -25.41 -5.49 -2.01
N ARG A 110 -25.55 -5.52 -0.67
CA ARG A 110 -24.68 -6.31 0.19
C ARG A 110 -24.89 -7.80 -0.06
N TYR A 111 -23.90 -8.60 0.35
CA TYR A 111 -24.05 -10.06 0.39
C TYR A 111 -25.23 -10.46 1.29
N PRO A 112 -25.97 -11.55 0.98
CA PRO A 112 -27.11 -11.99 1.77
C PRO A 112 -26.80 -12.15 3.27
N ASN A 113 -25.63 -12.69 3.61
CA ASN A 113 -25.19 -12.91 5.00
C ASN A 113 -24.89 -11.62 5.78
N CYS A 114 -24.84 -10.45 5.11
CA CYS A 114 -24.70 -9.16 5.80
C CYS A 114 -26.02 -8.67 6.42
N LYS A 115 -27.17 -9.16 5.93
CA LYS A 115 -28.49 -8.72 6.37
C LYS A 115 -28.83 -9.37 7.71
N GLY A 116 -29.19 -8.57 8.71
CA GLY A 116 -29.43 -9.06 10.07
C GLY A 116 -28.15 -9.54 10.79
N ALA A 117 -26.96 -9.22 10.25
CA ALA A 117 -25.70 -9.47 10.93
C ALA A 117 -25.65 -8.70 12.27
N LEU A 118 -25.29 -9.40 13.34
CA LEU A 118 -25.22 -8.83 14.69
C LEU A 118 -23.84 -8.23 14.96
N TYR A 119 -23.82 -7.03 15.54
CA TYR A 119 -22.59 -6.34 15.97
C TYR A 119 -22.67 -5.98 17.45
N SER A 120 -21.55 -5.60 18.05
CA SER A 120 -21.49 -5.23 19.46
C SER A 120 -22.49 -4.12 19.81
N LYS A 121 -23.17 -4.22 20.96
CA LYS A 121 -24.07 -3.14 21.45
C LYS A 121 -23.31 -1.86 21.83
N LYS A 122 -22.02 -2.00 22.18
CA LYS A 122 -21.14 -0.89 22.54
C LYS A 122 -20.14 -0.66 21.42
N LEU A 123 -20.47 0.23 20.50
CA LEU A 123 -19.57 0.71 19.45
C LEU A 123 -19.05 2.12 19.78
N PRO A 124 -17.83 2.47 19.34
CA PRO A 124 -17.24 3.79 19.58
C PRO A 124 -18.01 4.90 18.87
N LEU A 125 -17.97 6.11 19.43
CA LEU A 125 -18.55 7.29 18.78
C LEU A 125 -17.64 7.77 17.63
N VAL A 126 -18.26 8.28 16.56
CA VAL A 126 -17.52 8.65 15.34
C VAL A 126 -17.62 10.13 15.02
N SER A 127 -16.51 10.71 14.56
CA SER A 127 -16.52 12.00 13.85
C SER A 127 -16.34 11.71 12.36
N ILE A 128 -17.34 12.07 11.55
CA ILE A 128 -17.24 11.97 10.09
C ILE A 128 -16.64 13.26 9.53
N ILE A 129 -15.56 13.17 8.77
CA ILE A 129 -14.83 14.31 8.20
C ILE A 129 -15.00 14.27 6.68
N ILE A 130 -15.55 15.35 6.14
CA ILE A 130 -15.84 15.50 4.71
C ILE A 130 -15.08 16.73 4.19
N PRO A 131 -13.91 16.56 3.54
CA PRO A 131 -13.25 17.66 2.86
C PRO A 131 -14.07 18.10 1.64
N VAL A 132 -14.19 19.42 1.45
CA VAL A 132 -15.01 20.05 0.42
C VAL A 132 -14.15 21.04 -0.35
N TYR A 133 -14.13 20.94 -1.68
CA TYR A 133 -13.53 21.95 -2.54
C TYR A 133 -14.34 22.08 -3.82
N GLU A 134 -14.92 23.26 -4.06
CA GLU A 134 -15.69 23.56 -5.28
C GLU A 134 -16.84 22.57 -5.56
N GLU A 135 -17.32 21.87 -4.53
CA GLU A 135 -18.28 20.79 -4.73
C GLU A 135 -19.67 21.31 -5.14
N HIS A 136 -20.39 20.48 -5.88
CA HIS A 136 -21.78 20.68 -6.24
C HIS A 136 -22.68 20.57 -5.00
N TRP A 137 -23.70 21.44 -4.91
CA TRP A 137 -24.55 21.56 -3.72
C TRP A 137 -25.30 20.25 -3.42
N GLU A 138 -25.99 19.70 -4.41
CA GLU A 138 -26.86 18.54 -4.24
C GLU A 138 -26.07 17.29 -3.89
N THR A 139 -24.85 17.11 -4.40
CA THR A 139 -24.01 15.96 -4.05
C THR A 139 -23.45 16.08 -2.64
N LEU A 140 -23.06 17.28 -2.22
CA LEU A 140 -22.63 17.54 -0.84
C LEU A 140 -23.77 17.27 0.15
N ILE A 141 -24.95 17.86 -0.09
CA ILE A 141 -26.11 17.66 0.79
C ILE A 141 -26.53 16.19 0.80
N ARG A 142 -26.54 15.51 -0.35
CA ARG A 142 -26.84 14.07 -0.44
C ARG A 142 -25.87 13.20 0.34
N THR A 143 -24.58 13.57 0.36
CA THR A 143 -23.57 12.91 1.20
C THR A 143 -23.95 13.03 2.68
N ILE A 144 -24.19 14.25 3.17
CA ILE A 144 -24.57 14.52 4.56
C ILE A 144 -25.86 13.78 4.95
N VAL A 145 -26.89 13.89 4.12
CA VAL A 145 -28.20 13.26 4.35
C VAL A 145 -28.08 11.74 4.35
N SER A 146 -27.30 11.13 3.45
CA SER A 146 -27.10 9.68 3.44
C SER A 146 -26.45 9.19 4.74
N VAL A 147 -25.42 9.90 5.24
CA VAL A 147 -24.75 9.58 6.49
C VAL A 147 -25.74 9.62 7.65
N LEU A 148 -26.54 10.68 7.76
CA LEU A 148 -27.48 10.84 8.88
C LEU A 148 -28.66 9.85 8.81
N ASN A 149 -29.21 9.61 7.63
CA ASN A 149 -30.38 8.74 7.47
C ASN A 149 -30.04 7.25 7.62
N ARG A 150 -28.81 6.83 7.27
CA ARG A 150 -28.41 5.41 7.22
C ARG A 150 -27.40 5.01 8.28
N SER A 151 -27.26 5.81 9.32
CA SER A 151 -26.43 5.51 10.48
C SER A 151 -27.25 5.60 11.76
N PRO A 152 -26.98 4.76 12.77
CA PRO A 152 -27.52 4.97 14.12
C PRO A 152 -27.01 6.32 14.65
N LEU A 153 -27.92 7.28 14.88
CA LEU A 153 -27.54 8.65 15.27
C LEU A 153 -26.77 8.69 16.60
N GLU A 154 -27.04 7.75 17.49
CA GLU A 154 -26.32 7.57 18.76
C GLU A 154 -24.83 7.24 18.59
N LEU A 155 -24.41 6.76 17.42
CA LEU A 155 -23.00 6.52 17.11
C LEU A 155 -22.31 7.75 16.47
N ILE A 156 -23.07 8.73 15.99
CA ILE A 156 -22.52 9.94 15.36
C ILE A 156 -22.27 10.99 16.45
N LYS A 157 -20.99 11.28 16.68
CA LYS A 157 -20.60 12.42 17.52
C LYS A 157 -20.83 13.74 16.79
N GLU A 158 -20.38 13.79 15.54
CA GLU A 158 -20.42 14.99 14.69
C GLU A 158 -20.08 14.66 13.23
N VAL A 159 -20.52 15.54 12.32
CA VAL A 159 -20.11 15.59 10.91
C VAL A 159 -19.41 16.93 10.67
N ILE A 160 -18.14 16.88 10.29
CA ILE A 160 -17.27 18.03 10.10
C ILE A 160 -17.02 18.21 8.60
N LEU A 161 -17.58 19.27 8.03
CA LEU A 161 -17.23 19.70 6.68
C LEU A 161 -15.98 20.57 6.75
N VAL A 162 -14.99 20.28 5.91
CA VAL A 162 -13.75 21.07 5.84
C VAL A 162 -13.67 21.70 4.46
N ASP A 163 -14.14 22.94 4.33
CA ASP A 163 -14.07 23.70 3.08
C ASP A 163 -12.65 24.21 2.84
N ASP A 164 -11.96 23.56 1.89
CA ASP A 164 -10.57 23.78 1.47
C ASP A 164 -10.41 25.04 0.59
N GLY A 165 -10.98 26.16 1.03
CA GLY A 165 -10.86 27.44 0.35
C GLY A 165 -11.67 27.54 -0.94
N SER A 166 -12.88 26.97 -0.98
CA SER A 166 -13.78 27.12 -2.14
C SER A 166 -14.11 28.59 -2.39
N SER A 167 -14.36 28.93 -3.65
CA SER A 167 -14.76 30.26 -4.12
C SER A 167 -16.27 30.36 -4.42
N ARG A 168 -16.95 29.23 -4.62
CA ARG A 168 -18.39 29.18 -4.94
C ARG A 168 -19.25 29.70 -3.79
N ARG A 169 -20.10 30.69 -4.07
CA ARG A 169 -20.98 31.34 -3.07
C ARG A 169 -21.86 30.37 -2.29
N HIS A 170 -22.33 29.28 -2.90
CA HIS A 170 -23.21 28.33 -2.21
C HIS A 170 -22.49 27.51 -1.13
N LEU A 171 -21.16 27.45 -1.14
CA LEU A 171 -20.35 26.76 -0.13
C LEU A 171 -19.89 27.69 1.01
N LYS A 172 -20.38 28.93 1.05
CA LYS A 172 -20.09 29.92 2.10
C LYS A 172 -21.34 30.18 2.92
N GLU A 173 -21.79 31.43 2.96
CA GLU A 173 -22.95 31.89 3.72
C GLU A 173 -24.22 31.03 3.51
N ARG A 174 -24.48 30.54 2.29
CA ARG A 174 -25.63 29.63 2.05
C ARG A 174 -25.49 28.30 2.79
N LEU A 175 -24.29 27.73 2.82
CA LEU A 175 -24.00 26.49 3.55
C LEU A 175 -24.11 26.73 5.06
N ASP A 176 -23.53 27.81 5.58
CA ASP A 176 -23.60 28.20 6.99
C ASP A 176 -25.06 28.35 7.46
N ASN A 177 -25.86 29.08 6.68
CA ASN A 177 -27.27 29.28 6.96
C ASN A 177 -28.07 27.98 6.87
N TYR A 178 -27.75 27.11 5.90
CA TYR A 178 -28.41 25.81 5.79
C TYR A 178 -28.09 24.91 6.99
N LEU A 179 -26.81 24.81 7.38
CA LEU A 179 -26.39 23.95 8.49
C LEU A 179 -26.92 24.45 9.84
N SER A 180 -26.85 25.75 10.11
CA SER A 180 -27.39 26.33 11.35
C SER A 180 -28.91 26.15 11.48
N ARG A 181 -29.66 26.26 10.38
CA ARG A 181 -31.11 26.04 10.38
C ARG A 181 -31.49 24.57 10.47
N THR A 182 -30.77 23.69 9.76
CA THR A 182 -31.11 22.26 9.67
C THR A 182 -30.58 21.47 10.85
N TYR A 183 -29.44 21.86 11.40
CA TYR A 183 -28.74 21.19 12.49
C TYR A 183 -28.38 22.17 13.61
N PRO A 184 -29.38 22.82 14.27
CA PRO A 184 -29.13 23.88 15.25
C PRO A 184 -28.34 23.41 16.48
N GLY A 185 -28.30 22.10 16.76
CA GLY A 185 -27.47 21.50 17.81
C GLY A 185 -26.00 21.30 17.43
N GLY A 186 -25.57 21.73 16.25
CA GLY A 186 -24.18 21.61 15.78
C GLY A 186 -23.76 20.19 15.41
N LEU A 187 -24.70 19.28 15.16
CA LEU A 187 -24.39 17.90 14.74
C LEU A 187 -23.60 17.88 13.43
N VAL A 188 -23.93 18.78 12.51
CA VAL A 188 -23.19 19.01 11.26
C VAL A 188 -22.72 20.45 11.25
N TRP A 189 -21.43 20.65 11.05
CA TRP A 189 -20.83 21.97 11.05
C TRP A 189 -19.67 22.05 10.05
N VAL A 190 -19.27 23.28 9.70
CA VAL A 190 -18.28 23.54 8.66
C VAL A 190 -17.15 24.44 9.16
N ILE A 191 -15.95 24.20 8.65
CA ILE A 191 -14.79 25.08 8.80
C ILE A 191 -14.37 25.56 7.43
N HIS A 192 -14.21 26.87 7.27
CA HIS A 192 -13.72 27.47 6.03
C HIS A 192 -12.24 27.82 6.13
N LEU A 193 -11.42 27.19 5.31
CA LEU A 193 -10.04 27.63 5.11
C LEU A 193 -10.03 28.91 4.25
N LYS A 194 -9.07 29.79 4.54
CA LYS A 194 -8.91 31.07 3.82
C LYS A 194 -8.44 30.87 2.38
N GLU A 195 -7.63 29.84 2.16
CA GLU A 195 -7.08 29.48 0.87
C GLU A 195 -6.94 27.96 0.75
N ARG A 196 -6.71 27.49 -0.48
CA ARG A 196 -6.65 26.08 -0.80
C ARG A 196 -5.36 25.44 -0.28
N GLU A 197 -5.49 24.60 0.73
CA GLU A 197 -4.40 23.83 1.34
C GLU A 197 -4.25 22.42 0.74
N GLY A 198 -5.34 21.87 0.20
CA GLY A 198 -5.38 20.54 -0.38
C GLY A 198 -6.12 19.52 0.48
N LEU A 199 -6.61 18.46 -0.18
CA LEU A 199 -7.37 17.36 0.41
C LEU A 199 -6.72 16.80 1.69
N ILE A 200 -5.41 16.61 1.64
CA ILE A 200 -4.62 15.98 2.70
C ILE A 200 -4.62 16.85 3.97
N ARG A 201 -4.36 18.16 3.80
CA ARG A 201 -4.34 19.12 4.92
C ARG A 201 -5.75 19.41 5.43
N ALA A 202 -6.75 19.42 4.56
CA ALA A 202 -8.15 19.50 4.95
C ALA A 202 -8.56 18.31 5.84
N LYS A 203 -8.18 17.07 5.45
CA LYS A 203 -8.37 15.87 6.28
C LYS A 203 -7.66 15.98 7.63
N LEU A 204 -6.41 16.45 7.65
CA LEU A 204 -5.65 16.67 8.90
C LEU A 204 -6.32 17.68 9.83
N LEU A 205 -6.85 18.79 9.28
CA LEU A 205 -7.54 19.81 10.07
C LEU A 205 -8.82 19.25 10.69
N GLY A 206 -9.65 18.56 9.89
CA GLY A 206 -10.85 17.89 10.39
C GLY A 206 -10.53 16.87 11.47
N ALA A 207 -9.49 16.06 11.28
CA ALA A 207 -9.02 15.07 12.26
C ALA A 207 -8.55 15.70 13.58
N LYS A 208 -8.00 16.91 13.51
CA LYS A 208 -7.49 17.65 14.68
C LYS A 208 -8.64 18.18 15.54
N LEU A 209 -9.73 18.59 14.90
CA LEU A 209 -10.89 19.18 15.56
C LEU A 209 -11.94 18.14 15.98
N ALA A 210 -11.96 16.98 15.33
CA ALA A 210 -12.82 15.86 15.67
C ALA A 210 -12.72 15.45 17.14
N THR A 211 -13.84 15.11 17.76
CA THR A 211 -13.98 14.75 19.18
C THR A 211 -14.43 13.30 19.41
N GLY A 212 -14.84 12.59 18.37
CA GLY A 212 -15.18 11.16 18.40
C GLY A 212 -13.96 10.26 18.60
N ASP A 213 -14.23 9.03 19.02
CA ASP A 213 -13.22 7.98 19.28
C ASP A 213 -12.62 7.44 17.98
N VAL A 214 -13.44 7.40 16.93
CA VAL A 214 -13.07 6.95 15.58
C VAL A 214 -13.29 8.09 14.58
N LEU A 215 -12.29 8.29 13.72
CA LEU A 215 -12.38 9.20 12.58
C LEU A 215 -12.87 8.41 11.37
N ILE A 216 -13.87 8.94 10.67
CA ILE A 216 -14.30 8.42 9.37
C ILE A 216 -14.10 9.50 8.33
N PHE A 217 -13.36 9.20 7.28
CA PHE A 217 -13.20 10.10 6.14
C PHE A 217 -14.15 9.68 5.03
N LEU A 218 -14.89 10.64 4.48
CA LEU A 218 -15.73 10.46 3.30
C LEU A 218 -15.46 11.59 2.30
N ASP A 219 -15.52 11.30 1.00
CA ASP A 219 -15.50 12.35 -0.01
C ASP A 219 -16.85 13.08 -0.07
N SER A 220 -16.87 14.32 -0.57
CA SER A 220 -18.05 15.20 -0.64
C SER A 220 -19.12 14.82 -1.68
N HIS A 221 -18.98 13.65 -2.31
CA HIS A 221 -19.82 13.14 -3.39
C HIS A 221 -20.01 11.63 -3.21
N CYS A 222 -20.49 11.25 -2.03
CA CYS A 222 -20.73 9.89 -1.61
C CYS A 222 -22.18 9.64 -1.21
N GLU A 223 -22.61 8.39 -1.24
CA GLU A 223 -23.88 7.94 -0.66
C GLU A 223 -23.66 6.66 0.13
N THR A 224 -23.82 6.72 1.44
CA THR A 224 -23.71 5.53 2.29
C THR A 224 -24.89 4.59 2.02
N ASN A 225 -24.65 3.28 2.12
CA ASN A 225 -25.71 2.27 1.97
C ASN A 225 -26.26 1.85 3.34
N VAL A 226 -27.29 1.00 3.35
CA VAL A 226 -27.93 0.50 4.57
C VAL A 226 -26.92 -0.18 5.50
N ASN A 227 -27.01 0.16 6.80
CA ASN A 227 -26.23 -0.46 7.87
C ASN A 227 -24.70 -0.45 7.62
N TRP A 228 -24.18 0.59 6.97
CA TRP A 228 -22.75 0.67 6.62
C TRP A 228 -21.84 0.89 7.83
N LEU A 229 -22.31 1.62 8.85
CA LEU A 229 -21.47 2.12 9.94
C LEU A 229 -21.09 1.01 10.96
N PRO A 230 -22.01 0.23 11.53
CA PRO A 230 -21.67 -0.82 12.50
C PRO A 230 -20.62 -1.84 12.05
N PRO A 231 -20.71 -2.46 10.84
CA PRO A 231 -19.67 -3.37 10.36
C PRO A 231 -18.30 -2.71 10.20
N LEU A 232 -18.27 -1.41 9.93
CA LEU A 232 -17.01 -0.66 9.79
C LEU A 232 -16.34 -0.45 11.16
N LEU A 233 -17.13 -0.28 12.23
CA LEU A 233 -16.61 -0.03 13.58
C LEU A 233 -16.25 -1.31 14.36
N GLU A 234 -16.93 -2.42 14.10
CA GLU A 234 -16.74 -3.68 14.81
C GLU A 234 -15.27 -4.20 14.81
N PRO A 235 -14.50 -4.14 13.71
CA PRO A 235 -13.09 -4.52 13.75
C PRO A 235 -12.23 -3.56 14.57
N ILE A 236 -12.54 -2.25 14.53
CA ILE A 236 -11.80 -1.20 15.25
C ILE A 236 -12.06 -1.30 16.76
N SER A 237 -13.30 -1.63 17.18
CA SER A 237 -13.64 -1.81 18.60
C SER A 237 -12.89 -3.00 19.21
N LYS A 238 -12.64 -4.05 18.43
CA LYS A 238 -11.83 -5.21 18.83
C LYS A 238 -10.32 -4.91 18.86
N ASN A 239 -9.84 -4.11 17.92
CA ASN A 239 -8.45 -3.68 17.88
C ASN A 239 -8.35 -2.26 17.30
N TYR A 240 -8.06 -1.28 18.16
CA TYR A 240 -7.99 0.13 17.77
C TYR A 240 -6.91 0.44 16.71
N ARG A 241 -5.96 -0.48 16.49
CA ARG A 241 -4.93 -0.39 15.43
C ARG A 241 -5.36 -0.97 14.08
N THR A 242 -6.59 -1.47 13.98
CA THR A 242 -7.19 -1.87 12.71
C THR A 242 -7.82 -0.66 12.04
N VAL A 243 -7.58 -0.55 10.73
CA VAL A 243 -8.16 0.45 9.85
C VAL A 243 -9.07 -0.28 8.87
N THR A 244 -10.28 0.24 8.69
CA THR A 244 -11.32 -0.41 7.88
C THR A 244 -11.73 0.48 6.74
N CYS A 245 -11.88 -0.10 5.56
CA CYS A 245 -12.44 0.55 4.38
C CYS A 245 -13.78 -0.11 4.01
N PRO A 246 -14.82 0.67 3.68
CA PRO A 246 -16.02 0.10 3.09
C PRO A 246 -15.72 -0.35 1.66
N PHE A 247 -16.58 -1.22 1.10
CA PHE A 247 -16.62 -1.38 -0.34
C PHE A 247 -17.07 -0.07 -0.99
N ILE A 248 -16.30 0.37 -1.98
CA ILE A 248 -16.57 1.59 -2.73
C ILE A 248 -17.37 1.20 -3.96
N ASP A 249 -18.65 1.55 -3.96
CA ASP A 249 -19.56 1.35 -5.09
C ASP A 249 -19.48 2.53 -6.07
N VAL A 250 -19.94 2.31 -7.29
CA VAL A 250 -19.97 3.35 -8.33
C VAL A 250 -21.32 4.05 -8.29
N ILE A 251 -21.28 5.37 -8.17
CA ILE A 251 -22.36 6.25 -8.61
C ILE A 251 -21.96 6.79 -9.98
N ASP A 252 -22.67 6.36 -11.01
CA ASP A 252 -22.36 6.67 -12.40
C ASP A 252 -22.35 8.20 -12.65
N ALA A 253 -21.28 8.70 -13.30
CA ALA A 253 -21.07 10.13 -13.47
C ALA A 253 -22.14 10.80 -14.37
N ASP A 254 -22.78 10.04 -15.26
CA ASP A 254 -23.75 10.56 -16.21
C ASP A 254 -25.19 10.36 -15.76
N THR A 255 -25.52 9.16 -15.27
CA THR A 255 -26.89 8.73 -14.98
C THR A 255 -27.20 8.66 -13.49
N PHE A 256 -26.18 8.74 -12.63
CA PHE A 256 -26.29 8.58 -11.17
C PHE A 256 -26.82 7.21 -10.73
N GLU A 257 -26.74 6.20 -11.60
CA GLU A 257 -26.99 4.81 -11.20
C GLU A 257 -26.04 4.40 -10.07
N TYR A 258 -26.58 3.78 -9.03
CA TYR A 258 -25.79 3.17 -7.96
C TYR A 258 -25.59 1.69 -8.29
N ARG A 259 -24.35 1.25 -8.43
CA ARG A 259 -24.01 -0.15 -8.72
C ARG A 259 -22.71 -0.57 -8.05
N ALA A 260 -22.55 -1.87 -7.83
CA ALA A 260 -21.27 -2.43 -7.39
C ALA A 260 -20.17 -2.06 -8.40
N GLN A 261 -18.98 -1.72 -7.91
CA GLN A 261 -17.80 -1.69 -8.76
C GLN A 261 -17.45 -3.12 -9.20
N ASP A 262 -17.46 -4.05 -8.25
CA ASP A 262 -17.29 -5.51 -8.40
C ASP A 262 -17.56 -6.22 -7.03
N ASP A 263 -17.15 -7.49 -6.92
CA ASP A 263 -17.22 -8.34 -5.71
C ASP A 263 -16.10 -8.07 -4.67
N GLY A 264 -15.45 -6.92 -4.77
CA GLY A 264 -14.33 -6.52 -3.93
C GLY A 264 -12.99 -6.97 -4.50
N ALA A 265 -11.95 -6.21 -4.18
CA ALA A 265 -10.58 -6.50 -4.57
C ALA A 265 -9.62 -5.84 -3.59
N ARG A 266 -8.41 -6.40 -3.46
CA ARG A 266 -7.37 -5.91 -2.55
C ARG A 266 -6.62 -4.76 -3.21
N GLY A 267 -6.56 -3.58 -2.60
CA GLY A 267 -5.91 -2.44 -3.21
C GLY A 267 -4.38 -2.58 -3.27
N ALA A 268 -3.79 -2.05 -4.33
CA ALA A 268 -2.38 -2.19 -4.69
C ALA A 268 -1.89 -0.98 -5.50
N PHE A 269 -0.70 -1.10 -6.08
CA PHE A 269 -0.13 -0.10 -6.97
C PHE A 269 0.71 -0.75 -8.07
N ASP A 270 0.89 -0.03 -9.17
CA ASP A 270 2.00 -0.28 -10.08
C ASP A 270 3.22 0.56 -9.70
N TRP A 271 4.35 0.27 -10.34
CA TRP A 271 5.63 0.94 -10.06
C TRP A 271 5.71 2.38 -10.60
N SER A 272 4.59 2.97 -11.01
CA SER A 272 4.41 4.40 -11.25
C SER A 272 3.50 5.06 -10.22
N PHE A 273 3.18 4.35 -9.11
CA PHE A 273 2.23 4.80 -8.10
C PHE A 273 0.84 5.14 -8.65
N TYR A 274 0.40 4.44 -9.70
CA TYR A 274 -1.03 4.39 -10.00
C TYR A 274 -1.69 3.34 -9.11
N TYR A 275 -2.86 3.68 -8.56
CA TYR A 275 -3.65 2.74 -7.78
C TYR A 275 -4.10 1.60 -8.67
N LYS A 276 -3.96 0.38 -8.15
CA LYS A 276 -4.33 -0.87 -8.80
C LYS A 276 -5.11 -1.74 -7.84
N ARG A 277 -5.67 -2.83 -8.34
CA ARG A 277 -6.48 -3.75 -7.55
C ARG A 277 -6.04 -5.17 -7.88
N LEU A 278 -5.68 -5.92 -6.84
CA LEU A 278 -5.38 -7.34 -6.88
C LEU A 278 -6.67 -8.13 -6.62
N PRO A 279 -6.84 -9.32 -7.21
CA PRO A 279 -7.94 -10.18 -6.85
C PRO A 279 -7.92 -10.53 -5.35
N ARG A 280 -9.09 -10.81 -4.80
CA ARG A 280 -9.21 -11.39 -3.46
C ARG A 280 -8.47 -12.74 -3.42
N LEU A 281 -7.99 -13.12 -2.24
CA LEU A 281 -7.37 -14.43 -2.08
C LEU A 281 -8.45 -15.51 -2.14
N SER A 282 -8.10 -16.70 -2.59
CA SER A 282 -9.06 -17.81 -2.75
C SER A 282 -9.78 -18.18 -1.45
N VAL A 283 -9.15 -17.96 -0.29
CA VAL A 283 -9.76 -18.16 1.02
C VAL A 283 -10.88 -17.15 1.30
N ASP A 284 -10.77 -15.92 0.79
CA ASP A 284 -11.76 -14.87 1.01
C ASP A 284 -13.04 -15.14 0.20
N SER A 285 -12.97 -15.97 -0.84
CA SER A 285 -14.13 -16.39 -1.64
C SER A 285 -15.05 -17.37 -0.92
N LEU A 286 -14.59 -18.05 0.14
CA LEU A 286 -15.40 -18.99 0.91
C LEU A 286 -16.48 -18.27 1.74
N HIS A 287 -16.14 -17.08 2.23
CA HIS A 287 -17.01 -16.22 3.02
C HIS A 287 -16.91 -14.79 2.48
N PRO A 288 -17.53 -14.50 1.33
CA PRO A 288 -17.34 -13.26 0.59
C PRO A 288 -17.75 -12.00 1.38
N GLU A 289 -18.62 -12.15 2.38
CA GLU A 289 -19.10 -11.12 3.30
C GLU A 289 -18.10 -10.72 4.39
N THR A 290 -17.10 -11.57 4.65
CA THR A 290 -16.16 -11.36 5.77
C THR A 290 -15.05 -10.37 5.41
N PRO A 291 -14.59 -9.53 6.37
CA PRO A 291 -13.49 -8.61 6.12
C PRO A 291 -12.18 -9.31 5.74
N PHE A 292 -11.43 -8.72 4.81
CA PHE A 292 -10.17 -9.29 4.30
C PHE A 292 -9.05 -8.25 4.24
N ASP A 293 -7.80 -8.73 4.23
CA ASP A 293 -6.60 -7.87 4.25
C ASP A 293 -6.37 -7.17 2.91
N SER A 294 -6.24 -5.85 2.95
CA SER A 294 -5.99 -5.00 1.79
C SER A 294 -4.61 -4.32 1.94
N PRO A 295 -3.65 -4.53 1.01
CA PRO A 295 -2.33 -3.92 1.12
C PRO A 295 -2.35 -2.38 1.10
N VAL A 296 -3.23 -1.81 0.28
CA VAL A 296 -3.36 -0.36 0.09
C VAL A 296 -4.82 0.03 0.00
N MET A 297 -5.23 1.11 0.67
CA MET A 297 -6.57 1.68 0.54
C MET A 297 -6.69 2.57 -0.70
N ALA A 298 -7.91 2.78 -1.21
CA ALA A 298 -8.15 3.77 -2.26
C ALA A 298 -7.86 5.22 -1.78
N GLY A 299 -8.13 5.51 -0.49
CA GLY A 299 -7.75 6.76 0.20
C GLY A 299 -8.91 7.68 0.58
N GLY A 300 -9.97 7.72 -0.21
CA GLY A 300 -11.13 8.59 0.02
C GLY A 300 -11.95 8.20 1.25
N LEU A 301 -12.21 6.89 1.39
CA LEU A 301 -13.21 6.34 2.31
C LEU A 301 -12.57 5.34 3.27
N PHE A 302 -12.49 5.66 4.57
CA PHE A 302 -11.98 4.74 5.59
C PHE A 302 -12.35 5.20 7.01
N ALA A 303 -12.29 4.27 7.96
CA ALA A 303 -12.41 4.54 9.39
C ALA A 303 -11.14 4.10 10.14
N ILE A 304 -10.72 4.92 11.11
CA ILE A 304 -9.54 4.69 11.94
C ILE A 304 -9.78 5.24 13.34
N SER A 305 -9.31 4.53 14.38
CA SER A 305 -9.30 5.12 15.73
C SER A 305 -8.54 6.46 15.72
N LYS A 306 -9.14 7.51 16.30
CA LYS A 306 -8.49 8.83 16.41
C LYS A 306 -7.15 8.72 17.14
N LYS A 307 -7.10 7.91 18.19
CA LYS A 307 -5.87 7.59 18.92
C LYS A 307 -4.81 7.00 17.98
N TRP A 308 -5.18 5.99 17.19
CA TRP A 308 -4.24 5.33 16.28
C TRP A 308 -3.78 6.25 15.14
N PHE A 309 -4.68 7.06 14.57
CA PHE A 309 -4.34 8.05 13.54
C PHE A 309 -3.23 9.00 14.02
N TRP A 310 -3.33 9.50 15.26
CA TRP A 310 -2.31 10.39 15.81
C TRP A 310 -1.05 9.69 16.34
N GLU A 311 -1.15 8.43 16.80
CA GLU A 311 0.04 7.59 17.06
C GLU A 311 0.89 7.42 15.78
N LEU A 312 0.23 7.25 14.63
CA LEU A 312 0.86 7.22 13.30
C LEU A 312 1.32 8.60 12.78
N GLY A 313 1.07 9.68 13.53
CA GLY A 313 1.39 11.05 13.13
C GLY A 313 0.48 11.63 12.04
N GLY A 314 -0.68 11.01 11.78
CA GLY A 314 -1.57 11.38 10.68
C GLY A 314 -0.94 11.21 9.30
N TYR A 315 -1.37 12.05 8.36
CA TYR A 315 -0.67 12.22 7.07
C TYR A 315 0.56 13.12 7.21
N ASP A 316 1.52 12.96 6.31
CA ASP A 316 2.60 13.93 6.15
C ASP A 316 2.04 15.30 5.73
N PRO A 317 2.16 16.34 6.58
CA PRO A 317 1.55 17.65 6.32
C PRO A 317 2.17 18.37 5.12
N MET A 318 3.33 17.92 4.64
CA MET A 318 4.01 18.45 3.46
C MET A 318 3.61 17.77 2.16
N LEU A 319 2.67 16.82 2.18
CA LEU A 319 2.01 16.38 0.96
C LEU A 319 1.02 17.45 0.50
N ASP A 320 1.10 17.83 -0.76
CA ASP A 320 0.34 18.92 -1.35
C ASP A 320 -0.89 18.40 -2.12
N ILE A 321 -2.02 19.09 -2.00
CA ILE A 321 -3.22 18.94 -2.84
C ILE A 321 -3.85 17.54 -2.85
N TRP A 322 -3.25 16.57 -3.53
CA TRP A 322 -3.79 15.24 -3.76
C TRP A 322 -2.70 14.24 -4.17
N GLY A 323 -2.87 12.98 -3.78
CA GLY A 323 -2.08 11.84 -4.22
C GLY A 323 -0.85 11.59 -3.35
N GLY A 324 -0.62 10.31 -3.04
CA GLY A 324 0.46 9.84 -2.18
C GLY A 324 0.00 9.48 -0.78
N GLU A 325 -1.01 10.18 -0.26
CA GLU A 325 -1.50 10.02 1.12
C GLU A 325 -2.06 8.61 1.39
N GLN A 326 -2.70 8.00 0.39
CA GLN A 326 -3.25 6.66 0.52
C GLN A 326 -2.14 5.61 0.65
N TYR A 327 -1.01 5.81 -0.05
CA TYR A 327 0.15 4.93 0.05
C TYR A 327 0.88 5.14 1.37
N GLU A 328 1.12 6.41 1.73
CA GLU A 328 1.77 6.77 2.98
C GLU A 328 1.07 6.14 4.19
N LEU A 329 -0.24 6.34 4.31
CA LEU A 329 -1.00 5.83 5.44
C LEU A 329 -1.09 4.29 5.40
N SER A 330 -1.28 3.68 4.22
CA SER A 330 -1.30 2.21 4.11
C SER A 330 0.02 1.58 4.56
N PHE A 331 1.16 2.17 4.16
CA PHE A 331 2.48 1.71 4.58
C PHE A 331 2.70 1.91 6.08
N LYS A 332 2.32 3.08 6.63
CA LYS A 332 2.33 3.35 8.07
C LYS A 332 1.55 2.28 8.85
N ILE A 333 0.31 2.01 8.45
CA ILE A 333 -0.57 1.04 9.12
C ILE A 333 0.11 -0.33 9.17
N TRP A 334 0.51 -0.88 8.03
CA TRP A 334 1.06 -2.23 7.97
C TRP A 334 2.45 -2.34 8.61
N MET A 335 3.37 -1.43 8.25
CA MET A 335 4.76 -1.52 8.68
C MET A 335 4.92 -1.20 10.17
N CYS A 336 4.04 -0.39 10.76
CA CYS A 336 4.14 0.05 12.15
C CYS A 336 3.19 -0.70 13.11
N GLY A 337 2.70 -1.89 12.70
CA GLY A 337 2.02 -2.83 13.61
C GLY A 337 0.50 -2.70 13.70
N GLY A 338 -0.13 -2.03 12.74
CA GLY A 338 -1.57 -2.06 12.52
C GLY A 338 -1.98 -3.08 11.45
N ARG A 339 -3.25 -2.99 11.03
CA ARG A 339 -3.83 -3.85 10.00
C ARG A 339 -4.83 -3.05 9.17
N LEU A 340 -4.84 -3.23 7.85
CA LEU A 340 -5.79 -2.57 6.94
C LEU A 340 -6.69 -3.64 6.30
N ILE A 341 -8.00 -3.46 6.42
CA ILE A 341 -8.98 -4.41 5.89
C ILE A 341 -10.10 -3.71 5.12
N ASP A 342 -10.60 -4.38 4.08
CA ASP A 342 -11.86 -4.01 3.43
C ASP A 342 -13.01 -4.80 4.10
N VAL A 343 -14.16 -4.14 4.29
CA VAL A 343 -15.32 -4.68 5.01
C VAL A 343 -16.51 -4.82 4.04
N PRO A 344 -16.78 -6.01 3.48
CA PRO A 344 -17.79 -6.19 2.44
C PRO A 344 -19.24 -5.82 2.84
N CYS A 345 -19.58 -5.99 4.11
CA CYS A 345 -20.89 -5.61 4.64
C CYS A 345 -21.06 -4.09 4.85
N SER A 346 -19.99 -3.31 4.77
CA SER A 346 -20.04 -1.84 4.76
C SER A 346 -19.86 -1.34 3.33
N ARG A 347 -20.83 -0.60 2.80
CA ARG A 347 -20.80 -0.12 1.41
C ARG A 347 -21.11 1.36 1.31
N VAL A 348 -20.37 2.07 0.46
CA VAL A 348 -20.53 3.49 0.19
C VAL A 348 -20.36 3.74 -1.30
N GLY A 349 -21.36 4.33 -1.94
CA GLY A 349 -21.27 4.80 -3.32
C GLY A 349 -20.40 6.04 -3.42
N HIS A 350 -19.63 6.12 -4.50
CA HIS A 350 -18.75 7.26 -4.82
C HIS A 350 -18.93 7.66 -6.28
N ILE A 351 -18.98 8.97 -6.54
CA ILE A 351 -19.00 9.48 -7.91
C ILE A 351 -17.56 9.55 -8.44
N PHE A 352 -17.21 8.63 -9.33
CA PHE A 352 -15.96 8.70 -10.08
C PHE A 352 -16.10 9.73 -11.19
N ARG A 353 -15.34 10.83 -11.12
CA ARG A 353 -15.38 11.89 -12.14
C ARG A 353 -14.85 11.37 -13.47
N GLU A 354 -15.65 11.50 -14.54
CA GLU A 354 -15.28 11.09 -15.90
C GLU A 354 -14.90 12.27 -16.79
N TYR A 355 -15.38 13.48 -16.44
CA TYR A 355 -15.14 14.69 -17.20
C TYR A 355 -14.11 15.61 -16.53
N PRO A 356 -13.36 16.42 -17.29
CA PRO A 356 -12.47 17.43 -16.71
C PRO A 356 -13.24 18.41 -15.82
N THR A 357 -12.65 18.84 -14.71
CA THR A 357 -13.26 19.87 -13.85
C THR A 357 -12.80 21.26 -14.25
N ASN A 358 -13.68 22.26 -14.09
CA ASN A 358 -13.36 23.69 -14.22
C ASN A 358 -12.84 24.30 -12.91
N PHE A 359 -12.40 23.46 -11.97
CA PHE A 359 -11.90 23.89 -10.67
C PHE A 359 -10.67 24.77 -10.84
N PRO A 360 -10.47 25.78 -9.97
CA PRO A 360 -9.24 26.57 -10.00
C PRO A 360 -8.01 25.67 -9.83
N GLN A 361 -7.02 25.89 -10.68
CA GLN A 361 -5.76 25.14 -10.63
C GLN A 361 -5.04 25.42 -9.30
N PRO A 362 -4.40 24.41 -8.69
CA PRO A 362 -3.63 24.63 -7.47
C PRO A 362 -2.42 25.52 -7.75
N LYS A 363 -2.05 26.36 -6.77
CA LYS A 363 -0.86 27.24 -6.86
C LYS A 363 0.43 26.43 -7.03
N VAL A 364 0.51 25.27 -6.37
CA VAL A 364 1.67 24.38 -6.43
C VAL A 364 1.63 23.54 -7.71
N LYS A 365 2.66 23.67 -8.56
CA LYS A 365 2.83 22.87 -9.78
C LYS A 365 3.59 21.58 -9.48
N ASN A 366 3.32 20.52 -10.26
CA ASN A 366 4.01 19.22 -10.17
C ASN A 366 3.98 18.56 -8.77
N PHE A 367 2.97 18.87 -7.95
CA PHE A 367 2.85 18.37 -6.60
C PHE A 367 2.85 16.83 -6.53
N LEU A 368 2.24 16.15 -7.51
CA LEU A 368 2.12 14.69 -7.49
C LEU A 368 3.49 13.99 -7.47
N GLY A 369 4.42 14.45 -8.31
CA GLY A 369 5.79 13.89 -8.34
C GLY A 369 6.56 14.16 -7.04
N ARG A 370 6.31 15.32 -6.41
CA ARG A 370 6.87 15.65 -5.09
C ARG A 370 6.31 14.72 -4.01
N ASN A 371 4.99 14.59 -3.94
CA ASN A 371 4.31 13.71 -2.98
C ASN A 371 4.79 12.26 -3.10
N PHE A 372 4.82 11.74 -4.33
CA PHE A 372 5.33 10.40 -4.61
C PHE A 372 6.77 10.23 -4.15
N LYS A 373 7.65 11.21 -4.42
CA LYS A 373 9.02 11.17 -3.92
C LYS A 373 9.09 11.16 -2.39
N ARG A 374 8.31 12.01 -1.71
CA ARG A 374 8.27 12.04 -0.23
C ARG A 374 7.89 10.68 0.34
N VAL A 375 6.83 10.06 -0.18
CA VAL A 375 6.40 8.72 0.25
C VAL A 375 7.46 7.66 -0.05
N ALA A 376 8.01 7.66 -1.26
CA ALA A 376 9.00 6.68 -1.68
C ALA A 376 10.30 6.75 -0.86
N GLU A 377 10.82 7.96 -0.61
CA GLU A 377 12.04 8.16 0.17
C GLU A 377 11.89 7.71 1.63
N VAL A 378 10.73 7.96 2.24
CA VAL A 378 10.51 7.66 3.66
C VAL A 378 10.11 6.21 3.88
N TRP A 379 9.29 5.62 3.00
CA TRP A 379 8.59 4.36 3.29
C TRP A 379 9.00 3.19 2.41
N MET A 380 9.54 3.40 1.20
CA MET A 380 9.77 2.30 0.24
C MET A 380 11.17 1.68 0.27
N ASP A 381 12.07 2.16 1.13
CA ASP A 381 13.45 1.69 1.22
C ASP A 381 14.11 1.61 -0.17
N GLU A 382 14.71 0.48 -0.52
CA GLU A 382 15.33 0.25 -1.83
C GLU A 382 14.34 0.13 -3.01
N TYR A 383 13.04 -0.10 -2.75
CA TYR A 383 12.03 -0.25 -3.80
C TYR A 383 11.65 1.08 -4.47
N LYS A 384 12.01 2.23 -3.87
CA LYS A 384 11.85 3.55 -4.51
C LYS A 384 12.56 3.65 -5.86
N GLU A 385 13.62 2.85 -6.08
CA GLU A 385 14.34 2.81 -7.35
C GLU A 385 13.45 2.34 -8.51
N TYR A 386 12.46 1.49 -8.25
CA TYR A 386 11.46 1.11 -9.26
C TYR A 386 10.57 2.29 -9.64
N ILE A 387 10.13 3.10 -8.67
CA ILE A 387 9.38 4.34 -8.93
C ILE A 387 10.20 5.29 -9.78
N TYR A 388 11.49 5.47 -9.45
CA TYR A 388 12.36 6.38 -10.21
C TYR A 388 12.71 5.89 -11.60
N ARG A 389 12.58 4.59 -11.89
CA ARG A 389 12.73 4.07 -13.25
C ARG A 389 11.47 4.25 -14.07
N SER A 390 10.29 3.99 -13.49
CA SER A 390 9.02 4.23 -14.19
C SER A 390 8.74 5.72 -14.38
N LEU A 391 9.14 6.55 -13.42
CA LEU A 391 8.97 8.00 -13.43
C LEU A 391 10.32 8.73 -13.24
N PRO A 392 11.21 8.76 -14.25
CA PRO A 392 12.55 9.39 -14.13
C PRO A 392 12.53 10.85 -13.67
N LYS A 393 11.47 11.58 -14.01
CA LYS A 393 11.28 12.98 -13.58
C LYS A 393 11.21 13.09 -12.05
N CYS A 394 10.60 12.14 -11.35
CA CYS A 394 10.47 12.16 -9.89
C CYS A 394 11.83 12.17 -9.20
N ARG A 395 12.86 11.50 -9.75
CA ARG A 395 14.20 11.48 -9.15
C ARG A 395 14.77 12.89 -8.95
N LYS A 396 14.51 13.81 -9.88
CA LYS A 396 15.03 15.18 -9.87
C LYS A 396 14.19 16.18 -9.06
N VAL A 397 12.99 15.79 -8.62
CA VAL A 397 12.11 16.67 -7.83
C VAL A 397 12.70 16.84 -6.43
N ASP A 398 12.67 18.05 -5.87
CA ASP A 398 13.01 18.28 -4.47
C ASP A 398 11.83 17.82 -3.58
N PRO A 399 12.01 16.81 -2.70
CA PRO A 399 10.94 16.41 -1.78
C PRO A 399 10.68 17.46 -0.68
N GLY A 400 11.59 18.40 -0.43
CA GLY A 400 11.62 19.22 0.79
C GLY A 400 12.11 18.42 2.00
N ASP A 401 11.96 18.97 3.21
CA ASP A 401 12.44 18.30 4.43
C ASP A 401 11.66 17.01 4.73
N LEU A 402 12.40 15.93 4.98
CA LEU A 402 11.90 14.60 5.32
C LEU A 402 12.26 14.17 6.75
N SER A 403 13.00 15.01 7.49
CA SER A 403 13.57 14.67 8.81
C SER A 403 12.51 14.21 9.81
N GLN A 404 11.38 14.93 9.87
CA GLN A 404 10.28 14.56 10.77
C GLN A 404 9.67 13.19 10.42
N GLN A 405 9.51 12.89 9.13
CA GLN A 405 8.92 11.62 8.69
C GLN A 405 9.87 10.44 8.92
N HIS A 406 11.17 10.61 8.68
CA HIS A 406 12.18 9.59 9.03
C HIS A 406 12.23 9.34 10.54
N ASN A 407 12.22 10.40 11.36
CA ASN A 407 12.20 10.28 12.82
C ASN A 407 10.92 9.59 13.33
N LEU A 408 9.77 9.88 12.74
CA LEU A 408 8.51 9.21 13.03
C LEU A 408 8.61 7.70 12.76
N ARG A 409 9.08 7.31 11.57
CA ARG A 409 9.23 5.89 11.19
C ARG A 409 10.16 5.14 12.15
N LYS A 410 11.26 5.77 12.57
CA LYS A 410 12.19 5.19 13.56
C LYS A 410 11.56 5.04 14.94
N ARG A 411 10.90 6.09 15.43
CA ARG A 411 10.25 6.10 16.76
C ARG A 411 9.20 5.01 16.87
N LEU A 412 8.45 4.78 15.80
CA LEU A 412 7.44 3.72 15.72
C LEU A 412 8.02 2.32 15.50
N GLN A 413 9.34 2.18 15.32
CA GLN A 413 10.03 0.92 15.08
C GLN A 413 9.40 0.10 13.94
N CYS A 414 9.04 0.79 12.85
CA CYS A 414 8.34 0.16 11.75
C CYS A 414 9.23 -0.85 11.02
N LYS A 415 8.60 -1.90 10.48
CA LYS A 415 9.23 -2.93 9.64
C LYS A 415 9.76 -2.33 8.34
N SER A 416 10.58 -3.09 7.62
CA SER A 416 11.07 -2.69 6.29
C SER A 416 9.99 -2.79 5.23
N PHE A 417 10.17 -2.08 4.12
CA PHE A 417 9.30 -2.20 2.96
C PHE A 417 9.44 -3.57 2.30
N LYS A 418 10.63 -4.19 2.38
CA LYS A 418 10.81 -5.59 1.97
C LYS A 418 9.83 -6.51 2.71
N TRP A 419 9.66 -6.34 4.02
CA TRP A 419 8.65 -7.10 4.78
C TRP A 419 7.22 -6.83 4.29
N PHE A 420 6.88 -5.57 4.00
CA PHE A 420 5.57 -5.24 3.44
C PHE A 420 5.34 -5.96 2.10
N MET A 421 6.33 -5.93 1.20
CA MET A 421 6.26 -6.59 -0.10
C MET A 421 6.22 -8.12 0.01
N THR A 422 6.80 -8.74 1.03
CA THR A 422 6.83 -10.20 1.16
C THR A 422 5.68 -10.78 1.98
N GLU A 423 5.16 -10.05 2.97
CA GLU A 423 4.14 -10.56 3.89
C GLU A 423 2.74 -9.99 3.63
N VAL A 424 2.65 -8.76 3.12
CA VAL A 424 1.37 -8.07 2.91
C VAL A 424 1.01 -8.05 1.42
N ALA A 425 1.93 -7.58 0.58
CA ALA A 425 1.75 -7.40 -0.86
C ALA A 425 2.51 -8.45 -1.69
N PHE A 426 2.55 -9.70 -1.20
CA PHE A 426 3.35 -10.81 -1.75
C PHE A 426 3.04 -11.15 -3.21
N ASP A 427 1.82 -10.86 -3.66
CA ASP A 427 1.31 -11.12 -5.00
C ASP A 427 1.34 -9.89 -5.92
N LEU A 428 1.73 -8.72 -5.40
CA LEU A 428 1.78 -7.47 -6.19
C LEU A 428 2.74 -7.59 -7.37
N THR A 429 3.96 -8.08 -7.15
CA THR A 429 4.97 -8.15 -8.22
C THR A 429 4.64 -9.18 -9.30
N LYS A 430 3.73 -10.12 -9.00
CA LYS A 430 3.22 -11.08 -9.99
C LYS A 430 2.21 -10.43 -10.93
N ALA A 431 1.31 -9.60 -10.38
CA ALA A 431 0.30 -8.89 -11.17
C ALA A 431 0.86 -7.62 -11.85
N TYR A 432 1.73 -6.91 -11.16
CA TYR A 432 2.35 -5.65 -11.58
C TYR A 432 3.88 -5.76 -11.44
N PRO A 433 4.55 -6.39 -12.41
CA PRO A 433 5.99 -6.59 -12.34
C PRO A 433 6.74 -5.26 -12.40
N PRO A 434 7.86 -5.11 -11.67
CA PRO A 434 8.70 -3.92 -11.74
C PRO A 434 9.34 -3.74 -13.13
N PRO A 435 9.68 -2.49 -13.52
CA PRO A 435 10.37 -2.20 -14.77
C PRO A 435 11.81 -2.73 -14.73
N GLY A 436 11.99 -3.99 -15.15
CA GLY A 436 13.26 -4.70 -15.14
C GLY A 436 13.85 -4.90 -13.72
N GLU A 437 14.99 -5.57 -13.65
CA GLU A 437 15.70 -5.73 -12.37
C GLU A 437 16.43 -4.44 -11.99
N VAL A 438 16.24 -3.95 -10.76
CA VAL A 438 17.07 -2.87 -10.21
C VAL A 438 18.43 -3.45 -9.88
N LEU A 439 19.44 -2.97 -10.62
CA LEU A 439 20.83 -3.37 -10.48
C LEU A 439 21.56 -2.30 -9.67
N PHE A 440 22.09 -2.69 -8.51
CA PHE A 440 22.90 -1.82 -7.65
C PHE A 440 24.38 -1.90 -8.00
N ALA A 441 24.82 -2.99 -8.63
CA ALA A 441 26.17 -3.08 -9.12
C ALA A 441 26.21 -3.85 -10.44
N THR A 442 26.99 -3.35 -11.39
CA THR A 442 27.15 -3.94 -12.72
C THR A 442 28.60 -3.92 -13.21
N GLY A 443 28.91 -4.85 -14.10
CA GLY A 443 30.23 -4.96 -14.73
C GLY A 443 31.20 -5.82 -13.93
N GLU A 444 32.49 -5.64 -14.18
CA GLU A 444 33.54 -6.49 -13.60
C GLU A 444 33.70 -6.32 -12.08
N ILE A 445 33.99 -7.43 -11.40
CA ILE A 445 34.37 -7.47 -9.99
C ILE A 445 35.87 -7.71 -9.89
N ARG A 446 36.62 -6.64 -9.63
CA ARG A 446 38.08 -6.59 -9.63
C ARG A 446 38.65 -6.72 -8.23
N SER A 447 39.74 -7.46 -8.07
CA SER A 447 40.43 -7.55 -6.78
C SER A 447 41.11 -6.22 -6.41
N ALA A 448 40.95 -5.76 -5.17
CA ALA A 448 41.68 -4.60 -4.69
C ALA A 448 43.14 -4.92 -4.30
N ALA A 449 43.48 -6.18 -4.04
CA ALA A 449 44.86 -6.61 -3.80
C ALA A 449 45.65 -6.77 -5.11
N PHE A 450 45.00 -7.30 -6.15
CA PHE A 450 45.60 -7.57 -7.45
C PHE A 450 44.71 -6.98 -8.55
N PRO A 451 44.86 -5.67 -8.88
CA PRO A 451 43.93 -4.95 -9.76
C PRO A 451 43.83 -5.49 -11.20
N TYR A 452 44.76 -6.35 -11.60
CA TYR A 452 44.72 -7.02 -12.89
C TYR A 452 43.86 -8.30 -12.87
N LEU A 453 43.41 -8.79 -11.70
CA LEU A 453 42.57 -9.97 -11.56
C LEU A 453 41.10 -9.59 -11.32
N CYS A 454 40.21 -10.20 -12.11
CA CYS A 454 38.77 -10.07 -12.02
C CYS A 454 38.12 -11.44 -11.86
N ILE A 455 36.96 -11.48 -11.21
CA ILE A 455 36.10 -12.67 -11.21
C ILE A 455 35.68 -12.97 -12.65
N ASP A 456 35.73 -14.24 -13.06
CA ASP A 456 35.47 -14.65 -14.43
C ASP A 456 34.55 -15.85 -14.52
N ALA A 457 33.54 -15.74 -15.39
CA ALA A 457 32.57 -16.77 -15.71
C ALA A 457 32.79 -17.42 -17.08
N ALA A 458 33.93 -17.20 -17.75
CA ALA A 458 34.21 -17.74 -19.08
C ALA A 458 34.16 -19.28 -19.17
N ARG A 459 34.46 -19.96 -18.06
CA ARG A 459 34.36 -21.42 -17.92
C ARG A 459 33.33 -21.81 -16.85
N ALA A 460 32.33 -20.97 -16.62
CA ALA A 460 31.32 -21.21 -15.60
C ALA A 460 30.44 -22.41 -15.97
N THR A 461 30.29 -23.33 -15.03
CA THR A 461 29.33 -24.44 -15.09
C THR A 461 28.80 -24.66 -13.69
N ILE A 462 27.56 -25.12 -13.57
CA ILE A 462 26.92 -25.37 -12.27
C ILE A 462 27.81 -26.29 -11.41
N ARG A 463 28.00 -25.91 -10.14
CA ARG A 463 28.85 -26.53 -9.12
C ARG A 463 30.36 -26.46 -9.37
N LEU A 464 30.83 -25.76 -10.38
CA LEU A 464 32.27 -25.50 -10.53
C LEU A 464 32.71 -24.27 -9.74
N PRO A 465 33.96 -24.27 -9.22
CA PRO A 465 34.52 -23.12 -8.51
C PRO A 465 34.61 -21.87 -9.38
N VAL A 466 34.27 -20.74 -8.78
CA VAL A 466 34.44 -19.41 -9.38
C VAL A 466 35.92 -19.08 -9.46
N LYS A 467 36.38 -18.71 -10.66
CA LYS A 467 37.78 -18.45 -10.97
C LYS A 467 38.06 -16.97 -11.15
N LEU A 468 39.34 -16.63 -11.05
CA LEU A 468 39.89 -15.32 -11.34
C LEU A 468 40.71 -15.41 -12.63
N SER A 469 40.62 -14.39 -13.47
CA SER A 469 41.46 -14.23 -14.65
C SER A 469 41.82 -12.76 -14.85
N PHE A 470 42.64 -12.46 -15.86
CA PHE A 470 43.02 -11.08 -16.16
C PHE A 470 41.80 -10.25 -16.58
N CYS A 471 41.64 -9.04 -16.04
CA CYS A 471 40.49 -8.19 -16.31
C CYS A 471 40.38 -7.80 -17.79
N SER A 472 39.21 -8.03 -18.40
CA SER A 472 38.96 -7.89 -19.85
C SER A 472 39.09 -6.46 -20.36
N ALA A 473 39.03 -5.43 -19.51
CA ALA A 473 39.29 -4.04 -19.91
C ALA A 473 40.74 -3.82 -20.43
N THR A 474 41.64 -4.79 -20.23
CA THR A 474 43.01 -4.79 -20.79
C THR A 474 43.14 -5.60 -22.10
N SER A 475 42.06 -6.24 -22.55
CA SER A 475 42.01 -7.12 -23.72
C SER A 475 41.29 -6.43 -24.89
N LYS A 476 41.84 -6.53 -26.11
CA LYS A 476 41.22 -6.01 -27.36
C LYS A 476 39.90 -6.73 -27.74
N ARG A 477 39.49 -7.78 -27.02
CA ARG A 477 38.20 -8.47 -27.18
C ARG A 477 37.42 -8.36 -25.87
N TYR A 478 36.34 -7.56 -25.86
CA TYR A 478 35.39 -7.52 -24.76
C TYR A 478 34.57 -8.82 -24.75
N ASN A 479 34.76 -9.65 -23.73
CA ASN A 479 33.91 -10.81 -23.49
C ASN A 479 33.08 -10.54 -22.23
N TYR A 480 31.74 -10.55 -22.34
CA TYR A 480 30.79 -10.27 -21.25
C TYR A 480 30.83 -11.32 -20.11
N THR A 481 31.79 -12.24 -20.11
CA THR A 481 31.93 -13.31 -19.10
C THR A 481 32.50 -12.82 -17.78
N GLN A 482 33.07 -11.61 -17.75
CA GLN A 482 33.49 -10.95 -16.52
C GLN A 482 32.49 -9.90 -16.04
N ASP A 483 31.37 -9.71 -16.72
CA ASP A 483 30.34 -8.79 -16.25
C ASP A 483 29.39 -9.51 -15.29
N PHE A 484 29.20 -8.90 -14.11
CA PHE A 484 28.32 -9.39 -13.06
C PHE A 484 27.29 -8.33 -12.70
N GLU A 485 26.15 -8.79 -12.23
CA GLU A 485 25.01 -7.99 -11.81
C GLU A 485 24.67 -8.32 -10.35
N TYR A 486 24.29 -7.30 -9.59
CA TYR A 486 23.77 -7.45 -8.25
C TYR A 486 22.48 -6.66 -8.10
N SER A 487 21.41 -7.34 -7.69
CA SER A 487 20.04 -6.83 -7.71
C SER A 487 19.41 -6.73 -6.31
N LEU A 488 18.11 -6.41 -6.26
CA LEU A 488 17.29 -6.46 -5.04
C LEU A 488 17.14 -7.84 -4.41
N LYS A 489 17.40 -8.90 -5.17
CA LYS A 489 17.48 -10.26 -4.64
C LYS A 489 18.74 -10.49 -3.80
N GLU A 490 19.67 -9.52 -3.83
CA GLU A 490 20.93 -9.59 -3.10
C GLU A 490 21.74 -10.84 -3.49
N ASP A 491 21.64 -11.26 -4.75
CA ASP A 491 22.43 -12.29 -5.41
C ASP A 491 23.50 -11.66 -6.32
N ILE A 492 24.62 -12.36 -6.55
CA ILE A 492 25.65 -11.95 -7.52
C ILE A 492 25.55 -12.88 -8.71
N LYS A 493 25.12 -12.34 -9.85
CA LYS A 493 24.83 -13.08 -11.08
C LYS A 493 25.82 -12.72 -12.18
N ALA A 494 26.46 -13.70 -12.80
CA ALA A 494 27.21 -13.48 -14.04
C ALA A 494 26.24 -13.18 -15.18
N VAL A 495 26.44 -12.11 -15.95
CA VAL A 495 25.58 -11.75 -17.10
C VAL A 495 25.54 -12.90 -18.11
N LYS A 496 26.71 -13.48 -18.40
CA LYS A 496 26.86 -14.65 -19.27
C LYS A 496 27.79 -15.66 -18.57
N PRO A 497 27.33 -16.87 -18.19
CA PRO A 497 26.13 -17.58 -18.67
C PRO A 497 24.87 -17.49 -17.77
N SER A 498 24.60 -16.37 -17.08
CA SER A 498 23.42 -16.23 -16.20
C SER A 498 23.41 -17.22 -15.02
N LEU A 499 24.56 -17.39 -14.36
CA LEU A 499 24.72 -18.20 -13.14
C LEU A 499 25.06 -17.34 -11.94
N CYS A 500 24.57 -17.73 -10.77
CA CYS A 500 24.75 -17.01 -9.52
C CYS A 500 25.90 -17.61 -8.69
N LEU A 501 26.59 -16.74 -7.94
CA LEU A 501 27.60 -17.16 -6.97
C LEU A 501 26.88 -17.73 -5.74
N GLY A 502 27.28 -18.94 -5.33
CA GLY A 502 26.74 -19.57 -4.13
C GLY A 502 27.81 -20.26 -3.30
N VAL A 503 27.55 -20.35 -2.00
CA VAL A 503 28.45 -20.99 -1.03
C VAL A 503 27.86 -22.34 -0.60
N PRO A 504 28.53 -23.48 -0.85
CA PRO A 504 27.94 -24.79 -0.61
C PRO A 504 27.81 -25.18 0.88
N ASP A 505 28.53 -24.52 1.78
CA ASP A 505 28.62 -24.83 3.21
C ASP A 505 28.97 -23.54 3.97
N THR A 506 28.42 -23.34 5.18
CA THR A 506 28.65 -22.14 6.00
C THR A 506 30.01 -22.11 6.69
N LYS A 507 30.81 -23.18 6.59
CA LYS A 507 32.18 -23.23 7.14
C LYS A 507 33.17 -22.33 6.39
N PRO A 508 34.23 -21.83 7.07
CA PRO A 508 35.30 -21.08 6.41
C PRO A 508 36.13 -21.94 5.46
N ASN A 509 36.85 -21.29 4.56
CA ASN A 509 37.72 -21.87 3.52
C ASN A 509 36.98 -22.72 2.47
N LYS A 510 35.70 -22.44 2.24
CA LYS A 510 34.91 -23.09 1.19
C LYS A 510 34.97 -22.29 -0.10
N ALA A 511 35.20 -22.98 -1.22
CA ALA A 511 35.18 -22.35 -2.54
C ALA A 511 33.77 -21.84 -2.85
N VAL A 512 33.69 -20.67 -3.48
CA VAL A 512 32.43 -20.18 -4.06
C VAL A 512 32.23 -20.87 -5.39
N LEU A 513 31.01 -21.36 -5.63
CA LEU A 513 30.67 -22.11 -6.82
C LEU A 513 29.64 -21.35 -7.66
N PHE A 514 29.55 -21.66 -8.94
CA PHE A 514 28.44 -21.22 -9.78
C PHE A 514 27.21 -22.12 -9.55
N HIS A 515 26.03 -21.50 -9.44
CA HIS A 515 24.75 -22.19 -9.27
C HIS A 515 23.70 -21.60 -10.22
N ALA A 516 22.65 -22.37 -10.52
CA ALA A 516 21.45 -21.80 -11.13
C ALA A 516 20.85 -20.77 -10.17
N CYS A 517 20.59 -19.56 -10.66
CA CYS A 517 19.98 -18.49 -9.86
C CYS A 517 18.56 -18.89 -9.44
N HIS A 518 18.29 -18.90 -8.14
CA HIS A 518 16.94 -19.21 -7.62
C HIS A 518 16.30 -18.04 -6.86
N GLY A 519 17.05 -16.96 -6.59
CA GLY A 519 16.53 -15.75 -5.95
C GLY A 519 16.00 -15.98 -4.52
N GLN A 520 16.44 -17.06 -3.86
CA GLN A 520 16.11 -17.32 -2.45
C GLN A 520 17.27 -16.86 -1.58
N ASN A 521 16.95 -16.26 -0.42
CA ASN A 521 17.93 -15.72 0.53
C ASN A 521 18.65 -16.85 1.33
N GLU A 522 19.26 -17.80 0.63
CA GLU A 522 19.96 -18.95 1.21
C GLU A 522 21.46 -18.89 0.88
N ASN A 523 22.00 -19.87 0.17
CA ASN A 523 23.41 -19.96 -0.18
C ASN A 523 23.87 -18.98 -1.28
N GLN A 524 22.94 -18.25 -1.91
CA GLN A 524 23.21 -17.23 -2.93
C GLN A 524 23.05 -15.80 -2.40
N HIS A 525 22.86 -15.64 -1.09
CA HIS A 525 22.59 -14.35 -0.48
C HIS A 525 23.88 -13.65 -0.09
N TRP A 526 24.11 -12.49 -0.69
CA TRP A 526 25.31 -11.66 -0.50
C TRP A 526 24.93 -10.26 -0.02
N HIS A 527 25.78 -9.67 0.79
CA HIS A 527 25.66 -8.29 1.24
C HIS A 527 26.92 -7.51 0.86
N LEU A 528 26.74 -6.38 0.18
CA LEU A 528 27.83 -5.49 -0.21
C LEU A 528 28.06 -4.45 0.89
N GLN A 529 29.23 -4.49 1.52
CA GLN A 529 29.61 -3.57 2.59
C GLN A 529 30.76 -2.68 2.14
N SER A 530 30.61 -1.36 2.16
CA SER A 530 31.72 -0.46 1.80
C SER A 530 32.81 -0.50 2.85
N VAL A 531 34.07 -0.48 2.42
CA VAL A 531 35.22 -0.29 3.30
C VAL A 531 35.28 1.15 3.80
N TYR A 532 34.77 2.10 3.02
CA TYR A 532 34.79 3.52 3.33
C TYR A 532 33.41 4.04 3.73
N ARG A 533 33.38 5.13 4.51
CA ARG A 533 32.13 5.76 4.94
C ARG A 533 31.34 6.38 3.78
N ASN A 534 32.02 6.75 2.69
CA ASN A 534 31.41 7.38 1.51
C ASN A 534 30.65 6.41 0.60
N LYS A 535 30.55 5.12 0.96
CA LYS A 535 29.82 4.10 0.17
C LYS A 535 30.33 4.04 -1.26
N GLU A 536 31.64 3.92 -1.41
CA GLU A 536 32.29 3.69 -2.68
C GLU A 536 33.07 2.37 -2.66
N ASN A 537 33.63 2.02 -3.81
CA ASN A 537 34.66 1.00 -3.87
C ASN A 537 35.89 1.39 -3.03
N PRO A 538 36.65 0.41 -2.49
CA PRO A 538 36.37 -1.02 -2.55
C PRO A 538 35.35 -1.45 -1.50
N ILE A 539 34.79 -2.65 -1.70
CA ILE A 539 33.77 -3.26 -0.86
C ILE A 539 34.23 -4.61 -0.31
N ASN A 540 33.72 -4.98 0.86
CA ASN A 540 33.66 -6.37 1.29
C ASN A 540 32.36 -6.99 0.79
N ILE A 541 32.45 -8.21 0.27
CA ILE A 541 31.29 -8.99 -0.18
C ILE A 541 31.05 -10.07 0.87
N LEU A 542 30.02 -9.90 1.69
CA LEU A 542 29.67 -10.81 2.78
C LEU A 542 28.64 -11.82 2.30
N HIS A 543 28.83 -13.09 2.63
CA HIS A 543 27.80 -14.10 2.47
C HIS A 543 26.86 -14.04 3.68
N SER A 544 25.62 -13.62 3.46
CA SER A 544 24.66 -13.28 4.52
C SER A 544 24.39 -14.46 5.45
N THR A 545 24.25 -15.67 4.89
CA THR A 545 23.88 -16.88 5.65
C THR A 545 25.01 -17.40 6.55
N SER A 546 26.28 -17.19 6.18
CA SER A 546 27.42 -17.66 7.00
C SER A 546 28.15 -16.54 7.75
N GLY A 547 27.92 -15.27 7.43
CA GLY A 547 28.68 -14.14 7.97
C GLY A 547 30.15 -14.11 7.54
N LEU A 548 30.52 -14.85 6.49
CA LEU A 548 31.88 -14.93 5.97
C LEU A 548 32.07 -13.98 4.78
N CYS A 549 33.29 -13.52 4.55
CA CYS A 549 33.64 -12.61 3.45
C CYS A 549 34.25 -13.36 2.26
N LEU A 550 33.92 -12.92 1.06
CA LEU A 550 34.57 -13.34 -0.18
C LEU A 550 36.04 -12.93 -0.17
N ASP A 551 36.92 -13.91 -0.32
CA ASP A 551 38.37 -13.75 -0.29
C ASP A 551 39.01 -14.35 -1.53
N LEU A 552 40.03 -13.67 -2.04
CA LEU A 552 40.84 -14.12 -3.14
C LEU A 552 41.81 -15.23 -2.69
N ASN A 553 41.84 -16.33 -3.42
CA ASN A 553 42.85 -17.36 -3.29
C ASN A 553 43.81 -17.33 -4.48
N LEU A 554 44.97 -16.71 -4.30
CA LEU A 554 45.97 -16.53 -5.35
C LEU A 554 46.54 -17.87 -5.85
N LYS A 555 46.71 -18.86 -4.95
CA LYS A 555 47.31 -20.16 -5.30
C LYS A 555 46.50 -20.93 -6.34
N SER A 556 45.16 -20.83 -6.27
CA SER A 556 44.24 -21.56 -7.16
C SER A 556 43.53 -20.66 -8.18
N LEU A 557 43.91 -19.37 -8.22
CA LEU A 557 43.24 -18.31 -8.97
C LEU A 557 41.71 -18.43 -8.88
N SER A 558 41.21 -18.47 -7.65
CA SER A 558 39.78 -18.65 -7.37
C SER A 558 39.34 -17.82 -6.18
N VAL A 559 38.04 -17.84 -5.91
CA VAL A 559 37.47 -17.19 -4.72
C VAL A 559 36.91 -18.22 -3.74
N LEU A 560 36.99 -17.90 -2.46
CA LEU A 560 36.49 -18.70 -1.35
C LEU A 560 35.93 -17.79 -0.27
N VAL A 561 35.23 -18.33 0.72
CA VAL A 561 34.76 -17.57 1.87
C VAL A 561 35.65 -17.77 3.10
N ARG A 562 36.00 -16.69 3.80
CA ARG A 562 36.77 -16.71 5.07
C ARG A 562 36.17 -15.78 6.11
N ARG A 563 36.66 -15.87 7.35
CA ARG A 563 36.33 -14.91 8.40
C ARG A 563 36.65 -13.50 7.89
N CYS A 564 35.68 -12.61 8.04
CA CYS A 564 35.80 -11.23 7.60
C CYS A 564 36.93 -10.53 8.34
N ASN A 565 37.81 -9.86 7.59
CA ASN A 565 38.87 -9.03 8.12
C ASN A 565 39.00 -7.80 7.22
N SER A 566 38.57 -6.65 7.74
CA SER A 566 38.56 -5.38 7.00
C SER A 566 39.96 -4.94 6.56
N ASN A 567 41.03 -5.38 7.22
CA ASN A 567 42.41 -5.02 6.88
C ASN A 567 42.97 -5.83 5.70
N LEU A 568 42.37 -6.97 5.34
CA LEU A 568 42.85 -7.81 4.25
C LEU A 568 42.39 -7.26 2.89
N ARG A 569 43.34 -6.76 2.10
CA ARG A 569 43.06 -6.29 0.73
C ARG A 569 42.54 -7.40 -0.19
N THR A 570 42.80 -8.68 0.11
CA THR A 570 42.30 -9.82 -0.67
C THR A 570 40.79 -10.05 -0.49
N GLN A 571 40.19 -9.50 0.56
CA GLN A 571 38.73 -9.50 0.80
C GLN A 571 38.03 -8.23 0.30
N ARG A 572 38.78 -7.34 -0.35
CA ARG A 572 38.29 -6.06 -0.87
C ARG A 572 38.16 -6.16 -2.39
N TRP A 573 37.01 -5.74 -2.90
CA TRP A 573 36.62 -5.88 -4.30
C TRP A 573 36.18 -4.53 -4.85
N ASN A 574 36.47 -4.24 -6.12
CA ASN A 574 36.00 -3.05 -6.82
C ASN A 574 35.03 -3.47 -7.92
N TRP A 575 33.80 -2.97 -7.88
CA TRP A 575 32.87 -3.13 -9.00
C TRP A 575 33.04 -2.01 -10.01
N ARG A 576 32.95 -2.30 -11.31
CA ARG A 576 33.00 -1.26 -12.36
C ARG A 576 31.99 -0.15 -12.10
N ASP A 577 30.72 -0.50 -12.04
CA ASP A 577 29.64 0.43 -11.74
C ASP A 577 29.01 0.01 -10.42
N LEU A 578 29.27 0.80 -9.38
CA LEU A 578 28.71 0.56 -8.06
C LEU A 578 27.79 1.71 -7.67
N ARG A 579 26.51 1.39 -7.59
CA ARG A 579 25.50 2.21 -6.94
C ARG A 579 25.23 1.54 -5.62
N PHE A 580 26.11 1.78 -4.63
CA PHE A 580 25.79 1.44 -3.26
C PHE A 580 24.37 1.87 -2.99
N LYS A 581 23.59 1.03 -2.28
CA LYS A 581 22.26 1.41 -1.79
C LYS A 581 22.35 2.89 -1.44
N THR A 582 21.74 3.75 -2.26
CA THR A 582 21.52 5.17 -1.96
C THR A 582 20.42 5.20 -0.89
N ILE A 583 20.67 4.47 0.21
CA ILE A 583 20.43 4.89 1.55
C ILE A 583 21.11 6.26 1.60
N LEU A 584 20.27 7.28 1.42
CA LEU A 584 20.50 8.60 1.97
C LEU A 584 21.13 8.45 3.37
N PRO A 585 22.10 9.32 3.71
CA PRO A 585 22.99 9.14 4.85
C PRO A 585 22.20 8.84 6.13
N ASN A 586 22.84 8.09 7.03
CA ASN A 586 22.40 7.90 8.42
C ASN A 586 21.60 9.11 8.90
N LEU A 587 20.29 8.89 9.08
CA LEU A 587 19.30 9.55 9.93
C LEU A 587 17.94 9.07 9.41
#